data_AF-A0A1B1E5Z7-F1
#
_entry.id   AF-A0A1B1E5Z7-F1
#
_cell.length_a   1.000
_cell.length_b   1.000
_cell.length_c   1.000
_cell.angle_alpha   90.00
_cell.angle_beta   90.00
_cell.angle_gamma   90.00
#
_symmetry.space_group_name_H-M   'P 1'
#
loop_
_entity.id
_entity.type
_entity.pdbx_description
1 polymer ?
#
loop_
_entity_poly.entity_id
_entity_poly.type
_entity_poly.pdbx_seq_one_letter_code
_entity_poly.pdbx_strand_id
1 'polypeptide(L)'
;MSPEPSKPAQPELTEDDLKGLLSKKTYAAFDQGYNGYNGCNTNGIDPNNTITKLKDALTDHPHLQSEVEKIVKAWCSAFQAGSGSSTPYAGRCEYFYYWLWDLLKNKLKVPSPLDIMKKIYGAFESVSSSPTTAERKEGCKNVNDKISDEEFFPQVKIHFDFSKDYQTLQSQLRNGGSGGGTKTCDTTYHKHLQAITKACEAIAADCGERGPQKSGSYCGPLQAAGSTEGAAGPYCTKEELQKLQCQEVTEPQTTLQATDFQVNHVSSMGGGEGGSAVGAGPIVSSTIGTLIGIPAIAALLYKVNLKKKRKEKEEKKIFFLNIYI
;
A
#
# COMPACT_ATOMS: atom_id res chain seq x y z
N MET A 1 -17.06 -38.44 25.68
CA MET A 1 -17.00 -37.01 25.29
C MET A 1 -15.84 -36.86 24.33
N SER A 2 -16.12 -36.75 23.02
CA SER A 2 -15.09 -36.35 22.06
C SER A 2 -14.80 -34.86 22.28
N PRO A 3 -13.54 -34.43 22.33
CA PRO A 3 -13.22 -33.01 22.42
C PRO A 3 -13.76 -32.29 21.19
N GLU A 4 -14.47 -31.20 21.42
CA GLU A 4 -14.97 -30.32 20.38
C GLU A 4 -13.77 -29.83 19.53
N PRO A 5 -13.83 -29.92 18.19
CA PRO A 5 -12.72 -29.49 17.35
C PRO A 5 -12.47 -28.00 17.58
N SER A 6 -11.28 -27.68 18.10
CA SER A 6 -10.89 -26.30 18.37
C SER A 6 -10.92 -25.50 17.07
N LYS A 7 -11.71 -24.42 17.04
CA LYS A 7 -11.75 -23.46 15.93
C LYS A 7 -10.31 -23.07 15.54
N PRO A 8 -9.94 -23.11 14.25
CA PRO A 8 -8.61 -22.73 13.82
C PRO A 8 -8.29 -21.31 14.28
N ALA A 9 -7.10 -21.14 14.85
CA ALA A 9 -6.62 -19.84 15.29
C ALA A 9 -6.57 -18.90 14.08
N GLN A 10 -7.22 -17.75 14.17
CA GLN A 10 -7.13 -16.73 13.14
C GLN A 10 -5.96 -15.79 13.47
N PRO A 11 -5.21 -15.31 12.45
CA PRO A 11 -4.11 -14.38 12.67
C PRO A 11 -4.62 -13.05 13.23
N GLU A 12 -3.91 -12.51 14.22
CA GLU A 12 -4.22 -11.19 14.79
C GLU A 12 -3.77 -10.02 13.91
N LEU A 13 -2.73 -10.24 13.10
CA LEU A 13 -2.17 -9.26 12.16
C LEU A 13 -2.23 -9.80 10.74
N THR A 14 -2.74 -9.00 9.81
CA THR A 14 -3.05 -9.41 8.44
C THR A 14 -2.56 -8.41 7.40
N GLU A 15 -2.67 -8.78 6.13
CA GLU A 15 -2.44 -7.83 5.03
C GLU A 15 -3.25 -6.52 5.17
N ASP A 16 -4.44 -6.55 5.76
CA ASP A 16 -5.25 -5.34 5.94
C ASP A 16 -4.60 -4.36 6.94
N ASP A 17 -3.89 -4.86 7.94
CA ASP A 17 -3.10 -4.04 8.86
C ASP A 17 -1.94 -3.36 8.14
N LEU A 18 -1.34 -4.02 7.14
CA LEU A 18 -0.30 -3.42 6.30
C LEU A 18 -0.86 -2.27 5.44
N LYS A 19 -2.10 -2.37 4.95
CA LYS A 19 -2.76 -1.26 4.21
C LYS A 19 -2.95 -0.02 5.09
N GLY A 20 -2.90 -0.19 6.41
CA GLY A 20 -2.92 0.88 7.41
C GLY A 20 -1.63 1.71 7.49
N LEU A 21 -0.52 1.20 6.96
CA LEU A 21 0.80 1.85 7.03
C LEU A 21 0.85 3.16 6.22
N LEU A 22 1.71 4.09 6.66
CA LEU A 22 1.82 5.42 6.05
C LEU A 22 2.36 5.32 4.63
N SER A 23 3.36 4.45 4.39
CA SER A 23 3.91 4.23 3.05
C SER A 23 2.83 3.71 2.08
N LYS A 24 2.09 2.67 2.48
CA LYS A 24 1.03 2.05 1.67
C LYS A 24 -0.10 3.02 1.36
N LYS A 25 -0.54 3.81 2.34
CA LYS A 25 -1.54 4.87 2.14
C LYS A 25 -1.05 5.92 1.16
N THR A 26 0.20 6.33 1.25
CA THR A 26 0.79 7.35 0.37
C THR A 26 0.87 6.85 -1.07
N TYR A 27 1.34 5.62 -1.29
CA TYR A 27 1.37 5.01 -2.62
C TYR A 27 -0.02 4.82 -3.22
N ALA A 28 -0.99 4.40 -2.41
CA ALA A 28 -2.39 4.30 -2.85
C ALA A 28 -2.96 5.66 -3.27
N ALA A 29 -2.59 6.74 -2.58
CA ALA A 29 -3.02 8.09 -2.94
C ALA A 29 -2.46 8.54 -4.31
N PHE A 30 -1.21 8.20 -4.63
CA PHE A 30 -0.64 8.45 -5.96
C PHE A 30 -1.31 7.61 -7.05
N ASP A 31 -1.62 6.35 -6.77
CA ASP A 31 -2.36 5.50 -7.71
C ASP A 31 -3.76 6.05 -8.03
N GLN A 32 -4.39 6.71 -7.06
CA GLN A 32 -5.71 7.33 -7.21
C GLN A 32 -5.65 8.75 -7.80
N GLY A 33 -4.47 9.36 -7.92
CA GLY A 33 -4.32 10.76 -8.33
C GLY A 33 -4.91 11.74 -7.31
N TYR A 34 -4.89 11.38 -6.02
CA TYR A 34 -5.40 12.22 -4.92
C TYR A 34 -4.74 13.61 -4.93
N ASN A 35 -5.51 14.69 -4.73
CA ASN A 35 -5.10 16.09 -4.89
C ASN A 35 -4.77 16.56 -6.33
N GLY A 36 -4.77 15.65 -7.30
CA GLY A 36 -4.65 15.97 -8.73
C GLY A 36 -3.49 16.91 -9.04
N TYR A 37 -3.82 18.11 -9.50
CA TYR A 37 -2.84 19.13 -9.90
C TYR A 37 -2.65 20.25 -8.87
N ASN A 38 -3.31 20.17 -7.71
CA ASN A 38 -3.37 21.27 -6.75
C ASN A 38 -1.97 21.74 -6.33
N GLY A 39 -1.05 20.81 -6.05
CA GLY A 39 0.30 21.19 -5.64
C GLY A 39 1.12 21.86 -6.77
N CYS A 40 0.88 21.54 -8.04
CA CYS A 40 1.50 22.29 -9.14
C CYS A 40 0.91 23.69 -9.26
N ASN A 41 -0.42 23.81 -9.27
CA ASN A 41 -1.12 25.09 -9.40
C ASN A 41 -0.75 26.07 -8.29
N THR A 42 -0.69 25.60 -7.03
CA THR A 42 -0.34 26.44 -5.87
C THR A 42 1.09 26.96 -5.90
N ASN A 43 1.96 26.32 -6.69
CA ASN A 43 3.37 26.69 -6.84
C ASN A 43 3.64 27.34 -8.22
N GLY A 44 2.59 27.73 -8.96
CA GLY A 44 2.72 28.39 -10.26
C GLY A 44 3.28 27.49 -11.38
N ILE A 45 3.11 26.17 -11.26
CA ILE A 45 3.45 25.21 -12.31
C ILE A 45 2.19 24.87 -13.09
N ASP A 46 2.21 25.11 -14.40
CA ASP A 46 1.12 24.70 -15.31
C ASP A 46 1.19 23.17 -15.55
N PRO A 47 0.18 22.40 -15.11
CA PRO A 47 0.15 20.97 -15.33
C PRO A 47 0.05 20.58 -16.80
N ASN A 48 -0.62 21.37 -17.65
CA ASN A 48 -0.78 21.04 -19.07
C ASN A 48 0.55 21.20 -19.82
N ASN A 49 1.29 22.27 -19.54
CA ASN A 49 2.67 22.41 -20.02
C ASN A 49 3.55 21.25 -19.50
N THR A 50 3.41 20.87 -18.23
CA THR A 50 4.17 19.74 -17.65
C THR A 50 3.85 18.42 -18.34
N ILE A 51 2.57 18.12 -18.61
CA ILE A 51 2.13 16.95 -19.37
C ILE A 51 2.75 16.97 -20.77
N THR A 52 2.71 18.10 -21.46
CA THR A 52 3.24 18.24 -22.82
C THR A 52 4.74 17.95 -22.83
N LYS A 53 5.50 18.59 -21.94
CA LYS A 53 6.95 18.35 -21.80
C LYS A 53 7.30 16.92 -21.45
N LEU A 54 6.50 16.28 -20.60
CA LEU A 54 6.72 14.88 -20.25
C LEU A 54 6.38 13.93 -21.42
N LYS A 55 5.33 14.21 -22.19
CA LYS A 55 5.02 13.45 -23.41
C LYS A 55 6.17 13.55 -24.41
N ASP A 56 6.68 14.76 -24.65
CA ASP A 56 7.81 15.00 -25.56
C ASP A 56 9.05 14.21 -25.13
N ALA A 57 9.39 14.25 -23.83
CA ALA A 57 10.54 13.54 -23.26
C ALA A 57 10.41 12.00 -23.31
N LEU A 58 9.19 11.48 -23.45
CA LEU A 58 8.87 10.06 -23.49
C LEU A 58 8.36 9.61 -24.87
N THR A 59 8.64 10.37 -25.94
CA THR A 59 8.17 10.06 -27.30
C THR A 59 8.64 8.68 -27.78
N ASP A 60 9.83 8.24 -27.36
CA ASP A 60 10.39 6.92 -27.65
C ASP A 60 9.80 5.79 -26.77
N HIS A 61 8.88 6.11 -25.85
CA HIS A 61 8.23 5.17 -24.92
C HIS A 61 6.70 5.22 -25.06
N PRO A 62 6.12 4.69 -26.15
CA PRO A 62 4.69 4.83 -26.43
C PRO A 62 3.79 4.23 -25.34
N HIS A 63 4.25 3.18 -24.65
CA HIS A 63 3.51 2.55 -23.54
C HIS A 63 3.42 3.43 -22.28
N LEU A 64 4.29 4.45 -22.15
CA LEU A 64 4.25 5.41 -21.04
C LEU A 64 3.33 6.59 -21.32
N GLN A 65 2.94 6.81 -22.57
CA GLN A 65 2.12 7.96 -22.96
C GLN A 65 0.76 7.97 -22.27
N SER A 66 0.16 6.79 -22.02
CA SER A 66 -1.08 6.64 -21.26
C SER A 66 -0.93 6.91 -19.75
N GLU A 67 0.30 6.85 -19.22
CA GLU A 67 0.60 7.02 -17.81
C GLU A 67 1.06 8.44 -17.46
N VAL A 68 1.36 9.28 -18.46
CA VAL A 68 1.89 10.64 -18.26
C VAL A 68 1.01 11.47 -17.33
N GLU A 69 -0.31 11.50 -17.55
CA GLU A 69 -1.19 12.28 -16.68
C GLU A 69 -1.17 11.80 -15.22
N LYS A 70 -1.09 10.48 -15.03
CA LYS A 70 -1.03 9.88 -13.70
C LYS A 70 0.28 10.26 -13.00
N ILE A 71 1.40 10.18 -13.72
CA ILE A 71 2.72 10.57 -13.24
C ILE A 71 2.77 12.05 -12.86
N VAL A 72 2.22 12.95 -13.70
CA VAL A 72 2.16 14.39 -13.40
C VAL A 72 1.28 14.66 -12.18
N LYS A 73 0.10 14.04 -12.06
CA LYS A 73 -0.77 14.19 -10.87
C LYS A 73 -0.05 13.75 -9.59
N ALA A 74 0.65 12.61 -9.63
CA ALA A 74 1.41 12.12 -8.48
C ALA A 74 2.55 13.08 -8.11
N TRP A 75 3.32 13.57 -9.09
CA TRP A 75 4.39 14.54 -8.88
C TRP A 75 3.87 15.87 -8.29
N CYS A 76 2.79 16.42 -8.86
CA CYS A 76 2.14 17.61 -8.35
C CYS A 76 1.64 17.43 -6.91
N SER A 77 1.13 16.25 -6.58
CA SER A 77 0.61 15.93 -5.24
C SER A 77 1.72 15.74 -4.21
N ALA A 78 2.88 15.23 -4.64
CA ALA A 78 4.08 15.15 -3.82
C ALA A 78 4.68 16.55 -3.55
N PHE A 79 4.56 17.46 -4.52
CA PHE A 79 5.07 18.82 -4.47
C PHE A 79 4.18 19.82 -3.69
N GLN A 80 3.06 19.37 -3.12
CA GLN A 80 2.14 20.26 -2.42
C GLN A 80 2.83 21.00 -1.26
N ALA A 81 3.01 22.31 -1.43
CA ALA A 81 3.55 23.19 -0.40
C ALA A 81 2.64 23.14 0.82
N GLY A 82 3.20 22.87 2.00
CA GLY A 82 2.43 22.72 3.24
C GLY A 82 1.60 23.95 3.58
N SER A 83 0.34 23.97 3.14
CA SER A 83 -0.68 24.85 3.68
C SER A 83 -1.36 24.12 4.85
N GLY A 84 -0.84 24.31 6.05
CA GLY A 84 -1.62 24.20 7.29
C GLY A 84 -2.03 22.81 7.81
N SER A 85 -1.50 21.69 7.31
CA SER A 85 -1.74 20.37 7.93
C SER A 85 -0.53 19.93 8.76
N SER A 86 -0.80 19.41 9.96
CA SER A 86 0.18 18.91 10.94
C SER A 86 0.94 17.65 10.53
N THR A 87 0.89 17.26 9.25
CA THR A 87 1.72 16.17 8.73
C THR A 87 3.02 16.76 8.20
N PRO A 88 4.21 16.30 8.66
CA PRO A 88 5.47 16.81 8.13
C PRO A 88 5.56 16.39 6.66
N TYR A 89 5.44 17.36 5.76
CA TYR A 89 5.55 17.18 4.31
C TYR A 89 6.97 16.76 3.87
N ALA A 90 7.93 16.67 4.80
CA ALA A 90 9.24 16.07 4.59
C ALA A 90 9.08 14.58 4.25
N GLY A 91 9.44 14.17 3.03
CA GLY A 91 9.39 12.79 2.58
C GLY A 91 8.48 12.49 1.38
N ARG A 92 7.63 13.41 0.93
CA ARG A 92 6.69 13.14 -0.18
C ARG A 92 7.37 12.97 -1.53
N CYS A 93 8.46 13.68 -1.77
CA CYS A 93 9.24 13.51 -3.00
C CYS A 93 9.97 12.17 -3.04
N GLU A 94 10.41 11.67 -1.89
CA GLU A 94 10.99 10.34 -1.73
C GLU A 94 9.93 9.26 -1.95
N TYR A 95 8.72 9.42 -1.39
CA TYR A 95 7.60 8.54 -1.75
C TYR A 95 7.31 8.56 -3.25
N PHE A 96 7.28 9.73 -3.89
CA PHE A 96 7.07 9.81 -5.33
C PHE A 96 8.18 9.09 -6.11
N TYR A 97 9.43 9.26 -5.70
CA TYR A 97 10.59 8.58 -6.30
C TYR A 97 10.43 7.06 -6.27
N TYR A 98 10.14 6.49 -5.10
CA TYR A 98 9.97 5.04 -4.95
C TYR A 98 8.70 4.51 -5.61
N TRP A 99 7.62 5.29 -5.61
CA TRP A 99 6.39 4.96 -6.34
C TRP A 99 6.59 4.95 -7.85
N LEU A 100 7.32 5.94 -8.38
CA LEU A 100 7.60 6.04 -9.81
C LEU A 100 8.44 4.85 -10.27
N TRP A 101 9.44 4.46 -9.49
CA TRP A 101 10.20 3.24 -9.78
C TRP A 101 9.32 1.98 -9.80
N ASP A 102 8.44 1.80 -8.80
CA ASP A 102 7.54 0.65 -8.73
C ASP A 102 6.56 0.60 -9.91
N LEU A 103 6.03 1.77 -10.30
CA LEU A 103 5.20 1.91 -11.49
C LEU A 103 5.96 1.45 -12.74
N LEU A 104 7.17 1.94 -12.96
CA LEU A 104 7.96 1.62 -14.14
C LEU A 104 8.43 0.15 -14.15
N LYS A 105 8.99 -0.35 -13.05
CA LYS A 105 9.58 -1.69 -12.98
C LYS A 105 8.54 -2.80 -12.83
N ASN A 106 7.62 -2.67 -11.88
CA ASN A 106 6.75 -3.78 -11.49
C ASN A 106 5.42 -3.77 -12.23
N LYS A 107 4.81 -2.59 -12.41
CA LYS A 107 3.50 -2.47 -13.07
C LYS A 107 3.62 -2.42 -14.59
N LEU A 108 4.52 -1.57 -15.10
CA LEU A 108 4.68 -1.34 -16.54
C LEU A 108 5.79 -2.18 -17.16
N LYS A 109 6.70 -2.73 -16.34
CA LYS A 109 7.81 -3.60 -16.77
C LYS A 109 8.68 -2.97 -17.85
N VAL A 110 8.94 -1.68 -17.70
CA VAL A 110 9.75 -0.89 -18.63
C VAL A 110 11.21 -1.37 -18.57
N PRO A 111 11.88 -1.53 -19.71
CA PRO A 111 13.33 -1.72 -19.73
C PRO A 111 14.05 -0.50 -19.13
N SER A 112 15.06 -0.73 -18.29
CA SER A 112 15.87 0.32 -17.68
C SER A 112 15.06 1.42 -16.96
N PRO A 113 14.18 1.08 -15.98
CA PRO A 113 13.35 2.04 -15.24
C PRO A 113 14.14 3.23 -14.68
N LEU A 114 15.38 3.04 -14.23
CA LEU A 114 16.19 4.13 -13.66
C LEU A 114 16.53 5.20 -14.70
N ASP A 115 16.82 4.81 -15.94
CA ASP A 115 17.10 5.77 -17.01
C ASP A 115 15.84 6.51 -17.44
N ILE A 116 14.69 5.83 -17.41
CA ILE A 116 13.39 6.48 -17.63
C ILE A 116 13.07 7.46 -16.51
N MET A 117 13.32 7.12 -15.24
CA MET A 117 13.18 8.06 -14.13
C MET A 117 14.03 9.31 -14.36
N LYS A 118 15.29 9.18 -14.80
CA LYS A 118 16.16 10.34 -15.12
C LYS A 118 15.51 11.24 -16.18
N LYS A 119 14.97 10.66 -17.26
CA LYS A 119 14.24 11.43 -18.29
C LYS A 119 13.02 12.17 -17.72
N ILE A 120 12.22 11.48 -16.91
CA ILE A 120 11.02 12.04 -16.27
C ILE A 120 11.40 13.23 -15.36
N TYR A 121 12.39 13.05 -14.49
CA TYR A 121 12.87 14.12 -13.62
C TYR A 121 13.49 15.29 -14.39
N GLY A 122 14.22 15.03 -15.48
CA GLY A 122 14.73 16.10 -16.35
C GLY A 122 13.60 16.93 -16.99
N ALA A 123 12.51 16.29 -17.39
CA ALA A 123 11.32 16.99 -17.88
C ALA A 123 10.69 17.86 -16.79
N PHE A 124 10.58 17.36 -15.55
CA PHE A 124 10.08 18.12 -14.41
C PHE A 124 10.97 19.32 -14.06
N GLU A 125 12.28 19.13 -14.07
CA GLU A 125 13.23 20.20 -13.81
C GLU A 125 13.08 21.34 -14.83
N SER A 126 12.89 20.99 -16.11
CA SER A 126 12.70 21.98 -17.18
C SER A 126 11.49 22.89 -17.00
N VAL A 127 10.46 22.45 -16.24
CA VAL A 127 9.26 23.24 -15.97
C VAL A 127 9.27 23.90 -14.59
N SER A 128 10.00 23.34 -13.62
CA SER A 128 10.13 23.93 -12.28
C SER A 128 11.20 25.02 -12.19
N SER A 129 12.23 24.96 -13.04
CA SER A 129 13.37 25.88 -13.06
C SER A 129 13.07 27.12 -13.92
N SER A 130 12.18 28.00 -13.45
CA SER A 130 11.88 29.28 -14.13
C SER A 130 12.54 30.46 -13.41
N PRO A 131 13.32 31.32 -14.10
CA PRO A 131 14.15 32.38 -13.49
C PRO A 131 13.38 33.63 -13.01
N THR A 132 12.05 33.63 -13.05
CA THR A 132 11.27 34.88 -13.03
C THR A 132 10.64 35.28 -11.69
N THR A 133 10.70 34.46 -10.64
CA THR A 133 10.19 34.87 -9.32
C THR A 133 11.00 34.24 -8.18
N ALA A 134 11.44 35.08 -7.24
CA ALA A 134 12.30 34.71 -6.09
C ALA A 134 11.64 33.77 -5.05
N GLU A 135 10.44 33.24 -5.33
CA GLU A 135 9.61 32.51 -4.35
C GLU A 135 9.13 31.14 -4.84
N ARG A 136 9.55 30.67 -6.03
CA ARG A 136 9.17 29.31 -6.45
C ARG A 136 9.93 28.26 -5.66
N LYS A 137 9.17 27.41 -4.98
CA LYS A 137 9.68 26.21 -4.31
C LYS A 137 10.15 25.23 -5.38
N GLU A 138 11.30 24.62 -5.15
CA GLU A 138 11.83 23.60 -6.06
C GLU A 138 10.90 22.38 -6.05
N GLY A 139 10.54 21.89 -7.26
CA GLY A 139 9.76 20.66 -7.45
C GLY A 139 10.44 19.44 -6.81
N CYS A 140 9.75 18.30 -6.81
CA CYS A 140 10.42 17.04 -6.43
C CYS A 140 11.57 16.75 -7.40
N LYS A 141 12.80 16.81 -6.88
CA LYS A 141 14.03 16.47 -7.59
C LYS A 141 14.28 14.96 -7.56
N ASN A 142 15.18 14.51 -8.42
CA ASN A 142 15.71 13.16 -8.32
C ASN A 142 16.55 13.05 -7.03
N VAL A 143 16.00 12.39 -6.01
CA VAL A 143 16.60 12.31 -4.67
C VAL A 143 17.77 11.31 -4.59
N ASN A 144 17.89 10.41 -5.58
CA ASN A 144 18.87 9.33 -5.59
C ASN A 144 19.35 9.06 -7.02
N ASP A 145 20.19 9.95 -7.52
CA ASP A 145 20.81 9.85 -8.85
C ASP A 145 21.93 8.81 -8.92
N LYS A 146 22.45 8.37 -7.76
CA LYS A 146 23.58 7.42 -7.66
C LYS A 146 23.18 5.95 -7.49
N ILE A 147 21.91 5.65 -7.26
CA ILE A 147 21.45 4.25 -7.27
C ILE A 147 21.44 3.80 -8.72
N SER A 148 22.43 2.98 -9.08
CA SER A 148 22.59 2.42 -10.42
C SER A 148 22.24 0.92 -10.47
N ASP A 149 22.19 0.27 -9.32
CA ASP A 149 21.82 -1.14 -9.19
C ASP A 149 20.29 -1.28 -9.02
N GLU A 150 19.63 -1.79 -10.06
CA GLU A 150 18.20 -2.08 -10.04
C GLU A 150 17.81 -3.20 -9.06
N GLU A 151 18.72 -4.11 -8.74
CA GLU A 151 18.49 -5.21 -7.81
C GLU A 151 18.60 -4.75 -6.36
N PHE A 152 19.42 -3.73 -6.10
CA PHE A 152 19.56 -3.13 -4.79
C PHE A 152 18.45 -2.12 -4.46
N PHE A 153 17.91 -1.43 -5.47
CA PHE A 153 16.84 -0.43 -5.31
C PHE A 153 15.66 -0.90 -4.43
N PRO A 154 15.10 -2.13 -4.60
CA PRO A 154 14.06 -2.65 -3.71
C PRO A 154 14.42 -2.59 -2.22
N GLN A 155 15.68 -2.85 -1.86
CA GLN A 155 16.12 -2.82 -0.45
C GLN A 155 16.10 -1.39 0.09
N VAL A 156 16.59 -0.42 -0.69
CA VAL A 156 16.54 1.01 -0.35
C VAL A 156 15.10 1.46 -0.14
N LYS A 157 14.19 1.05 -1.03
CA LYS A 157 12.76 1.36 -0.92
C LYS A 157 12.14 0.75 0.35
N ILE A 158 12.36 -0.54 0.61
CA ILE A 158 11.79 -1.22 1.78
C ILE A 158 12.31 -0.57 3.08
N HIS A 159 13.60 -0.23 3.11
CA HIS A 159 14.21 0.47 4.24
C HIS A 159 13.61 1.85 4.46
N PHE A 160 13.46 2.63 3.39
CA PHE A 160 12.76 3.91 3.46
C PHE A 160 11.33 3.75 3.97
N ASP A 161 10.54 2.84 3.40
CA ASP A 161 9.16 2.58 3.81
C ASP A 161 9.10 2.24 5.31
N PHE A 162 9.99 1.37 5.76
CA PHE A 162 10.12 0.98 7.15
C PHE A 162 10.44 2.16 8.07
N SER A 163 11.35 3.06 7.67
CA SER A 163 11.67 4.27 8.45
C SER A 163 10.43 5.14 8.74
N LYS A 164 9.43 5.10 7.85
CA LYS A 164 8.19 5.86 7.96
C LYS A 164 7.08 5.08 8.68
N ASP A 165 7.10 3.76 8.55
CA ASP A 165 6.08 2.86 9.10
C ASP A 165 6.42 2.32 10.49
N TYR A 166 7.67 2.50 10.94
CA TYR A 166 8.24 1.91 12.14
C TYR A 166 7.36 2.06 13.39
N GLN A 167 6.88 3.27 13.70
CA GLN A 167 6.03 3.49 14.87
C GLN A 167 4.69 2.75 14.79
N THR A 168 4.12 2.65 13.58
CA THR A 168 2.85 1.93 13.36
C THR A 168 3.08 0.42 13.51
N LEU A 169 4.16 -0.10 12.91
CA LEU A 169 4.54 -1.51 13.03
C LEU A 169 4.84 -1.90 14.47
N GLN A 170 5.59 -1.08 15.22
CA GLN A 170 5.81 -1.30 16.65
C GLN A 170 4.49 -1.31 17.43
N SER A 171 3.57 -0.40 17.14
CA SER A 171 2.26 -0.33 17.80
C SER A 171 1.40 -1.56 17.50
N GLN A 172 1.39 -2.00 16.23
CA GLN A 172 0.69 -3.20 15.78
C GLN A 172 1.26 -4.45 16.44
N LEU A 173 2.59 -4.55 16.50
CA LEU A 173 3.26 -5.76 17.00
C LEU A 173 3.32 -5.83 18.51
N ARG A 174 3.42 -4.67 19.20
CA ARG A 174 3.45 -4.49 20.66
C ARG A 174 3.65 -5.82 21.41
N ASN A 175 4.84 -6.40 21.21
CA ASN A 175 5.39 -7.39 22.12
C ASN A 175 5.56 -6.60 23.42
N GLY A 176 4.57 -6.76 24.31
CA GLY A 176 4.32 -5.83 25.39
C GLY A 176 5.53 -5.67 26.29
N GLY A 177 5.69 -4.49 26.89
CA GLY A 177 6.57 -4.35 28.04
C GLY A 177 6.33 -5.52 28.99
N SER A 178 7.39 -6.29 29.25
CA SER A 178 7.52 -7.39 30.22
C SER A 178 6.38 -8.42 30.39
N GLY A 179 5.36 -8.48 29.51
CA GLY A 179 4.21 -9.36 29.74
C GLY A 179 3.20 -9.57 28.61
N GLY A 180 3.45 -9.11 27.37
CA GLY A 180 2.57 -9.40 26.23
C GLY A 180 3.15 -10.51 25.36
N GLY A 181 2.41 -11.61 25.17
CA GLY A 181 2.83 -12.73 24.30
C GLY A 181 3.05 -12.32 22.84
N THR A 182 3.79 -13.13 22.09
CA THR A 182 4.05 -12.92 20.66
C THR A 182 2.74 -12.97 19.88
N LYS A 183 2.41 -11.88 19.18
CA LYS A 183 1.23 -11.84 18.30
C LYS A 183 1.31 -12.85 17.17
N THR A 184 0.16 -13.36 16.77
CA THR A 184 0.03 -14.15 15.55
C THR A 184 -0.14 -13.26 14.32
N CYS A 185 0.31 -13.73 13.16
CA CYS A 185 0.19 -12.99 11.90
C CYS A 185 -0.03 -13.91 10.71
N ASP A 186 -0.61 -13.39 9.64
CA ASP A 186 -0.70 -14.10 8.38
C ASP A 186 0.65 -14.15 7.64
N THR A 187 0.72 -14.98 6.61
CA THR A 187 1.91 -15.14 5.77
C THR A 187 2.36 -13.83 5.11
N THR A 188 1.43 -12.95 4.74
CA THR A 188 1.74 -11.70 4.04
C THR A 188 2.41 -10.71 4.97
N TYR A 189 1.88 -10.53 6.18
CA TYR A 189 2.45 -9.71 7.23
C TYR A 189 3.80 -10.26 7.68
N HIS A 190 3.90 -11.58 7.90
CA HIS A 190 5.17 -12.22 8.27
C HIS A 190 6.27 -11.97 7.23
N LYS A 191 5.97 -12.17 5.93
CA LYS A 191 6.90 -11.88 4.84
C LYS A 191 7.30 -10.41 4.77
N HIS A 192 6.40 -9.49 5.10
CA HIS A 192 6.72 -8.07 5.16
C HIS A 192 7.78 -7.76 6.23
N LEU A 193 7.66 -8.34 7.43
CA LEU A 193 8.67 -8.19 8.49
C LEU A 193 10.02 -8.79 8.08
N GLN A 194 10.02 -9.98 7.48
CA GLN A 194 11.26 -10.60 6.97
C GLN A 194 11.93 -9.73 5.90
N ALA A 195 11.15 -9.10 5.02
CA ALA A 195 11.68 -8.20 4.00
C ALA A 195 12.33 -6.96 4.62
N ILE A 196 11.75 -6.42 5.70
CA ILE A 196 12.34 -5.31 6.46
C ILE A 196 13.71 -5.72 7.05
N THR A 197 13.79 -6.88 7.71
CA THR A 197 15.06 -7.39 8.27
C THR A 197 16.14 -7.49 7.19
N LYS A 198 15.82 -8.11 6.05
CA LYS A 198 16.76 -8.24 4.92
C LYS A 198 17.19 -6.89 4.36
N ALA A 199 16.27 -5.93 4.25
CA ALA A 199 16.59 -4.59 3.77
C ALA A 199 17.51 -3.84 4.74
N CYS A 200 17.27 -3.93 6.05
CA CYS A 200 18.17 -3.38 7.07
C CYS A 200 19.57 -3.99 6.99
N GLU A 201 19.68 -5.32 6.83
CA GLU A 201 20.97 -6.02 6.67
C GLU A 201 21.70 -5.57 5.39
N ALA A 202 20.98 -5.49 4.27
CA ALA A 202 21.54 -5.07 2.99
C ALA A 202 22.03 -3.62 3.04
N ILE A 203 21.24 -2.70 3.61
CA ILE A 203 21.63 -1.29 3.78
C ILE A 203 22.80 -1.14 4.75
N ALA A 204 22.84 -1.90 5.85
CA ALA A 204 23.96 -1.86 6.78
C ALA A 204 25.26 -2.36 6.13
N ALA A 205 25.19 -3.41 5.30
CA ALA A 205 26.34 -3.91 4.55
C ALA A 205 26.83 -2.90 3.50
N ASP A 206 25.90 -2.23 2.83
CA ASP A 206 26.18 -1.35 1.71
C ASP A 206 26.64 0.06 2.10
N CYS A 207 26.04 0.61 3.16
CA CYS A 207 26.37 1.92 3.72
C CYS A 207 27.41 1.88 4.85
N GLY A 208 27.72 0.69 5.38
CA GLY A 208 28.66 0.52 6.48
C GLY A 208 30.11 0.88 6.12
N GLU A 209 31.02 0.88 7.10
CA GLU A 209 32.42 1.30 6.95
C GLU A 209 33.22 0.56 5.87
N ARG A 210 32.75 -0.59 5.38
CA ARG A 210 33.37 -1.36 4.31
C ARG A 210 32.50 -1.49 3.07
N GLY A 211 31.31 -0.89 3.09
CA GLY A 211 30.36 -0.95 2.01
C GLY A 211 30.82 -0.16 0.79
N PRO A 212 30.33 -0.50 -0.41
CA PRO A 212 30.69 0.19 -1.65
C PRO A 212 30.13 1.62 -1.70
N GLN A 213 29.14 1.97 -0.88
CA GLN A 213 28.46 3.27 -0.87
C GLN A 213 28.49 3.93 0.51
N LYS A 214 29.63 3.90 1.22
CA LYS A 214 29.81 4.50 2.58
C LYS A 214 29.28 5.94 2.75
N SER A 215 29.15 6.67 1.64
CA SER A 215 28.59 8.03 1.54
C SER A 215 27.64 8.19 0.34
N GLY A 216 27.03 7.09 -0.12
CA GLY A 216 26.06 7.06 -1.21
C GLY A 216 24.88 8.00 -0.94
N SER A 217 24.22 8.47 -2.00
CA SER A 217 23.18 9.51 -1.91
C SER A 217 22.02 9.12 -0.98
N TYR A 218 21.75 7.82 -0.83
CA TYR A 218 20.68 7.32 0.04
C TYR A 218 21.14 7.05 1.48
N CYS A 219 22.43 6.77 1.72
CA CYS A 219 22.90 6.38 3.06
C CYS A 219 22.71 7.53 4.07
N GLY A 220 23.00 8.77 3.69
CA GLY A 220 22.77 9.94 4.55
C GLY A 220 21.29 10.17 4.88
N PRO A 221 20.40 10.36 3.88
CA PRO A 221 18.96 10.55 4.10
C PRO A 221 18.28 9.41 4.87
N LEU A 222 18.79 8.18 4.75
CA LEU A 222 18.31 7.02 5.50
C LEU A 222 18.91 6.89 6.91
N GLN A 223 19.78 7.82 7.31
CA GLN A 223 20.55 7.77 8.56
C GLN A 223 21.40 6.49 8.69
N ALA A 224 21.83 5.95 7.56
CA ALA A 224 22.63 4.74 7.42
C ALA A 224 24.14 5.03 7.38
N ALA A 225 24.60 6.18 7.89
CA ALA A 225 26.01 6.58 7.85
C ALA A 225 26.64 6.60 9.25
N GLY A 226 27.65 5.74 9.45
CA GLY A 226 28.59 5.82 10.56
C GLY A 226 28.24 5.01 11.80
N SER A 227 29.25 4.27 12.28
CA SER A 227 29.35 3.49 13.52
C SER A 227 28.70 2.10 13.55
N THR A 228 29.41 1.19 14.22
CA THR A 228 29.31 -0.27 14.23
C THR A 228 28.01 -0.84 14.81
N GLU A 229 27.09 0.00 15.28
CA GLU A 229 25.76 -0.36 15.75
C GLU A 229 24.77 0.67 15.16
N GLY A 230 23.84 0.23 14.30
CA GLY A 230 22.88 1.15 13.64
C GLY A 230 23.32 1.69 12.28
N ALA A 231 24.19 1.00 11.55
CA ALA A 231 24.62 1.35 10.18
C ALA A 231 23.48 1.42 9.14
N ALA A 232 22.24 1.10 9.51
CA ALA A 232 21.03 1.30 8.71
C ALA A 232 20.00 2.18 9.45
N GLY A 233 20.43 3.04 10.35
CA GLY A 233 19.56 3.89 11.16
C GLY A 233 19.08 3.25 12.47
N PRO A 234 18.49 4.06 13.38
CA PRO A 234 18.18 3.64 14.75
C PRO A 234 17.06 2.60 14.85
N TYR A 235 16.27 2.42 13.80
CA TYR A 235 15.18 1.45 13.72
C TYR A 235 15.61 0.08 13.16
N CYS A 236 16.84 -0.03 12.64
CA CYS A 236 17.41 -1.26 12.09
C CYS A 236 18.41 -1.93 13.03
N THR A 237 18.43 -1.60 14.33
CA THR A 237 19.27 -2.33 15.29
C THR A 237 18.72 -3.73 15.51
N LYS A 238 19.58 -4.65 15.97
CA LYS A 238 19.18 -6.02 16.24
C LYS A 238 18.04 -6.07 17.27
N GLU A 239 18.11 -5.22 18.28
CA GLU A 239 17.12 -5.10 19.35
C GLU A 239 15.77 -4.62 18.82
N GLU A 240 15.75 -3.65 17.89
CA GLU A 240 14.51 -3.19 17.29
C GLU A 240 13.91 -4.21 16.34
N LEU A 241 14.73 -4.88 15.53
CA LEU A 241 14.27 -5.94 14.62
C LEU A 241 13.74 -7.16 15.37
N GLN A 242 14.28 -7.50 16.55
CA GLN A 242 13.75 -8.56 17.41
C GLN A 242 12.36 -8.24 17.96
N LYS A 243 12.05 -6.95 18.18
CA LYS A 243 10.68 -6.54 18.57
C LYS A 243 9.69 -6.70 17.42
N LEU A 244 10.18 -6.76 16.18
CA LEU A 244 9.38 -6.89 14.96
C LEU A 244 9.22 -8.35 14.53
N GLN A 245 8.72 -9.18 15.43
CA GLN A 245 8.43 -10.58 15.16
C GLN A 245 7.00 -10.92 15.52
N CYS A 246 6.42 -11.83 14.75
CA CYS A 246 5.11 -12.41 14.97
C CYS A 246 5.15 -13.91 14.65
N GLN A 247 4.29 -14.68 15.31
CA GLN A 247 4.11 -16.09 15.04
C GLN A 247 3.23 -16.25 13.80
N GLU A 248 3.80 -16.76 12.71
CA GLU A 248 3.04 -17.02 11.49
C GLU A 248 2.01 -18.13 11.74
N VAL A 249 0.76 -17.85 11.41
CA VAL A 249 -0.32 -18.84 11.40
C VAL A 249 -0.61 -19.20 9.95
N THR A 250 -0.17 -20.38 9.55
CA THR A 250 -0.54 -20.92 8.25
C THR A 250 -1.98 -21.40 8.34
N GLU A 251 -2.89 -20.87 7.50
CA GLU A 251 -4.23 -21.44 7.42
C GLU A 251 -4.11 -22.93 7.10
N PRO A 252 -4.80 -23.81 7.85
CA PRO A 252 -4.86 -25.22 7.48
C PRO A 252 -5.52 -25.27 6.09
N GLN A 253 -4.76 -25.76 5.11
CA GLN A 253 -5.33 -26.03 3.79
C GLN A 253 -6.55 -26.91 4.00
N THR A 254 -7.73 -26.34 3.78
CA THR A 254 -8.96 -27.12 3.78
C THR A 254 -8.86 -28.02 2.56
N THR A 255 -8.26 -29.19 2.75
CA THR A 255 -8.32 -30.26 1.79
C THR A 255 -9.79 -30.64 1.77
N LEU A 256 -10.53 -30.12 0.80
CA LEU A 256 -11.82 -30.67 0.43
C LEU A 256 -11.52 -32.11 -0.03
N GLN A 257 -11.47 -33.04 0.92
CA GLN A 257 -11.65 -34.44 0.60
C GLN A 257 -13.08 -34.54 0.09
N ALA A 258 -13.19 -34.62 -1.23
CA ALA A 258 -14.40 -35.06 -1.89
C ALA A 258 -14.74 -36.43 -1.31
N THR A 259 -15.65 -36.44 -0.35
CA THR A 259 -16.31 -37.66 0.07
C THR A 259 -17.21 -38.03 -1.09
N ASP A 260 -16.85 -39.11 -1.76
CA ASP A 260 -17.59 -39.73 -2.85
C ASP A 260 -19.00 -40.04 -2.34
N PHE A 261 -19.97 -39.23 -2.75
CA PHE A 261 -21.36 -39.38 -2.33
C PHE A 261 -21.96 -40.50 -3.19
N GLN A 262 -21.90 -41.74 -2.71
CA GLN A 262 -22.70 -42.82 -3.28
C GLN A 262 -24.19 -42.50 -3.09
N VAL A 263 -24.83 -42.13 -4.19
CA VAL A 263 -26.28 -41.94 -4.29
C VAL A 263 -26.94 -43.31 -4.21
N ASN A 264 -27.42 -43.69 -3.03
CA ASN A 264 -28.37 -44.79 -2.90
C ASN A 264 -29.77 -44.30 -3.26
N HIS A 265 -30.24 -44.80 -4.40
CA HIS A 265 -31.60 -44.62 -4.92
C HIS A 265 -32.60 -45.37 -4.03
N VAL A 266 -33.45 -44.65 -3.29
CA VAL A 266 -34.65 -45.22 -2.66
C VAL A 266 -35.85 -44.37 -3.04
N SER A 267 -36.70 -44.93 -3.88
CA SER A 267 -38.09 -44.50 -4.03
C SER A 267 -38.94 -45.29 -3.04
N SER A 268 -39.74 -44.64 -2.20
CA SER A 268 -41.02 -45.21 -1.74
C SER A 268 -41.92 -44.12 -1.15
N MET A 269 -43.16 -44.09 -1.64
CA MET A 269 -44.26 -43.20 -1.27
C MET A 269 -45.04 -43.69 -0.03
N GLY A 270 -45.75 -42.74 0.60
CA GLY A 270 -46.78 -42.93 1.63
C GLY A 270 -46.61 -41.85 2.70
N GLY A 271 -47.49 -40.88 2.93
CA GLY A 271 -48.95 -40.91 2.96
C GLY A 271 -49.36 -40.74 4.42
N GLY A 272 -49.83 -39.55 4.82
CA GLY A 272 -50.25 -39.29 6.21
C GLY A 272 -50.67 -37.84 6.46
N GLU A 273 -51.98 -37.60 6.47
CA GLU A 273 -52.67 -36.38 6.87
C GLU A 273 -52.61 -36.11 8.39
N GLY A 274 -52.77 -34.85 8.77
CA GLY A 274 -53.53 -34.48 9.98
C GLY A 274 -52.88 -33.49 10.95
N GLY A 275 -53.55 -32.36 11.19
CA GLY A 275 -53.53 -31.69 12.50
C GLY A 275 -53.23 -30.19 12.54
N SER A 276 -54.28 -29.36 12.51
CA SER A 276 -54.27 -27.94 12.91
C SER A 276 -54.14 -27.76 14.42
N ALA A 277 -53.41 -26.73 14.87
CA ALA A 277 -53.73 -26.01 16.11
C ALA A 277 -53.18 -24.57 16.10
N VAL A 278 -54.08 -23.64 16.35
CA VAL A 278 -53.89 -22.19 16.53
C VAL A 278 -53.46 -21.92 17.99
N GLY A 279 -52.57 -20.95 18.21
CA GLY A 279 -52.26 -20.41 19.54
C GLY A 279 -51.80 -18.96 19.48
N ALA A 280 -52.61 -18.05 20.04
CA ALA A 280 -52.41 -16.61 20.13
C ALA A 280 -51.39 -16.21 21.24
N GLY A 281 -50.88 -14.96 21.18
CA GLY A 281 -49.89 -14.30 22.09
C GLY A 281 -50.33 -14.11 23.57
N PRO A 282 -49.83 -13.13 24.38
CA PRO A 282 -49.19 -11.83 24.04
C PRO A 282 -48.05 -11.35 25.04
N ILE A 283 -47.72 -10.03 24.99
CA ILE A 283 -47.16 -9.11 26.05
C ILE A 283 -45.62 -8.93 26.10
N VAL A 284 -45.04 -7.85 25.55
CA VAL A 284 -44.70 -6.49 26.12
C VAL A 284 -43.63 -6.49 27.23
N SER A 285 -42.48 -5.82 26.99
CA SER A 285 -42.00 -4.69 27.81
C SER A 285 -40.73 -4.03 27.23
N SER A 286 -40.73 -2.70 27.30
CA SER A 286 -39.72 -1.77 26.80
C SER A 286 -38.58 -1.55 27.80
N THR A 287 -37.36 -1.36 27.31
CA THR A 287 -36.39 -0.46 27.98
C THR A 287 -35.58 0.31 26.95
N ILE A 288 -35.66 1.63 27.10
CA ILE A 288 -34.85 2.67 26.46
C ILE A 288 -33.39 2.48 26.91
N GLY A 289 -32.48 2.29 25.95
CA GLY A 289 -31.05 2.36 26.15
C GLY A 289 -30.45 3.21 25.05
N THR A 290 -30.16 4.48 25.37
CA THR A 290 -29.36 5.39 24.54
C THR A 290 -28.04 4.73 24.14
N LEU A 291 -27.90 4.35 22.87
CA LEU A 291 -26.59 4.08 22.27
C LEU A 291 -26.29 5.13 21.20
N ILE A 292 -25.51 6.11 21.63
CA ILE A 292 -24.75 7.00 20.77
C ILE A 292 -23.78 6.15 19.94
N GLY A 293 -23.76 6.34 18.62
CA GLY A 293 -22.52 6.23 17.85
C GLY A 293 -22.35 5.09 16.85
N ILE A 294 -22.59 5.45 15.58
CA ILE A 294 -21.92 5.01 14.31
C ILE A 294 -22.32 3.61 13.76
N PRO A 295 -22.69 3.48 12.45
CA PRO A 295 -21.72 3.44 11.35
C PRO A 295 -22.19 4.09 10.06
N ALA A 296 -21.98 5.41 9.91
CA ALA A 296 -21.98 6.05 8.58
C ALA A 296 -20.97 5.38 7.64
N ILE A 297 -19.96 4.68 8.18
CA ILE A 297 -18.96 3.91 7.43
C ILE A 297 -19.61 2.71 6.71
N ALA A 298 -20.57 2.00 7.31
CA ALA A 298 -21.26 0.89 6.65
C ALA A 298 -22.14 1.36 5.48
N ALA A 299 -22.79 2.52 5.63
CA ALA A 299 -23.58 3.14 4.57
C ALA A 299 -22.71 3.62 3.40
N LEU A 300 -21.49 4.10 3.67
CA LEU A 300 -20.53 4.50 2.63
C LEU A 300 -19.97 3.29 1.86
N LEU A 301 -19.62 2.19 2.55
CA LEU A 301 -19.15 0.96 1.88
C LEU A 301 -20.23 0.32 1.00
N TYR A 302 -21.49 0.33 1.45
CA TYR A 302 -22.62 -0.15 0.64
C TYR A 302 -22.81 0.69 -0.65
N LYS A 303 -22.68 2.02 -0.56
CA LYS A 303 -22.76 2.91 -1.74
C LYS A 303 -21.61 2.71 -2.73
N VAL A 304 -20.39 2.45 -2.25
CA VAL A 304 -19.23 2.16 -3.12
C VAL A 304 -19.44 0.84 -3.89
N ASN A 305 -19.94 -0.19 -3.22
CA ASN A 305 -20.23 -1.48 -3.84
C ASN A 305 -21.36 -1.40 -4.90
N LEU A 306 -22.39 -0.59 -4.67
CA LEU A 306 -23.46 -0.37 -5.66
C LEU A 306 -22.99 0.39 -6.89
N LYS A 307 -22.11 1.40 -6.74
CA LYS A 307 -21.54 2.13 -7.89
C LYS A 307 -20.65 1.23 -8.74
N LYS A 308 -19.87 0.33 -8.12
CA LYS A 308 -19.04 -0.65 -8.84
C LYS A 308 -19.89 -1.61 -9.68
N LYS A 309 -20.96 -2.18 -9.10
CA LYS A 309 -21.90 -3.06 -9.82
C LYS A 309 -22.62 -2.35 -10.98
N ARG A 310 -22.94 -1.07 -10.84
CA ARG A 310 -23.58 -0.28 -11.92
C ARG A 310 -22.61 -0.03 -13.09
N LYS A 311 -21.32 0.22 -12.81
CA LYS A 311 -20.28 0.39 -13.85
C LYS A 311 -20.00 -0.91 -14.62
N GLU A 312 -19.89 -2.05 -13.93
CA GLU A 312 -19.73 -3.36 -14.58
C GLU A 312 -20.93 -3.72 -15.48
N LYS A 313 -22.15 -3.29 -15.09
CA LYS A 313 -23.36 -3.52 -15.91
C LYS A 313 -23.37 -2.66 -17.18
N GLU A 314 -22.92 -1.41 -17.10
CA GLU A 314 -22.78 -0.50 -18.25
C GLU A 314 -21.68 -0.98 -19.22
N GLU A 315 -20.52 -1.38 -18.71
CA GLU A 315 -19.41 -1.90 -19.53
C GLU A 315 -19.79 -3.20 -20.27
N LYS A 316 -20.50 -4.13 -19.60
CA LYS A 316 -21.06 -5.32 -20.28
C LYS A 316 -22.07 -4.95 -21.36
N LYS A 317 -22.89 -3.91 -21.14
CA LYS A 317 -23.90 -3.48 -22.12
C LYS A 317 -23.26 -2.89 -23.38
N ILE A 318 -22.18 -2.12 -23.23
CA ILE A 318 -21.37 -1.59 -24.34
C ILE A 318 -20.68 -2.74 -25.10
N PHE A 319 -20.14 -3.73 -24.39
CA PHE A 319 -19.53 -4.90 -25.00
C PHE A 319 -20.54 -5.72 -25.84
N PHE A 320 -21.77 -5.92 -25.35
CA PHE A 320 -22.81 -6.60 -26.13
C PHE A 320 -23.29 -5.79 -27.34
N LEU A 321 -23.34 -4.45 -27.28
CA LEU A 321 -23.73 -3.61 -28.42
C LEU A 321 -22.69 -3.64 -29.55
N ASN A 322 -21.40 -3.78 -29.23
CA ASN A 322 -20.32 -3.85 -30.23
C ASN A 322 -20.17 -5.23 -30.90
N ILE A 323 -20.87 -6.27 -30.44
CA ILE A 323 -20.86 -7.60 -31.08
C ILE A 323 -21.95 -7.71 -32.17
N TYR A 324 -22.91 -6.79 -32.22
CA TYR A 324 -24.06 -6.81 -33.13
C TYR A 324 -24.02 -5.71 -34.22
N ILE A 325 -22.85 -5.09 -34.44
CA ILE A 325 -22.56 -4.19 -35.58
C ILE A 325 -21.46 -4.85 -36.40
#